data_AF-A0A2S6M6X2-F1
#
_entry.id   AF-A0A2S6M6X2-F1
#
_cell.length_a   1.000
_cell.length_b   1.000
_cell.length_c   1.000
_cell.angle_alpha   90.00
_cell.angle_beta   90.00
_cell.angle_gamma   90.00
#
_symmetry.space_group_name_H-M   'P 1'
#
loop_
_entity.id
_entity.type
_entity.pdbx_description
1 polymer ?
#
loop_
_entity_poly.entity_id
_entity_poly.type
_entity_poly.pdbx_seq_one_letter_code
_entity_poly.pdbx_strand_id
1 'polypeptide(L)'
;MPYLKIAAVAEQGGGLSLFLLNRDLKQEMEVSVEARSFVPLTVHERLDLRHDDLMVANTENAPGQGQAGALAKRGLCPREVATLKPASWNV
;
A
#
# COMPACT_ATOMS: atom_id res chain seq x y z
N MET A 1 17.62 -7.25 -8.13
CA MET A 1 16.46 -7.59 -7.27
C MET A 1 15.28 -6.72 -7.68
N PRO A 2 14.02 -7.19 -7.57
CA PRO A 2 12.87 -6.37 -7.91
C PRO A 2 12.66 -5.23 -6.89
N TYR A 3 12.25 -4.05 -7.39
CA TYR A 3 11.90 -2.88 -6.59
C TYR A 3 10.52 -3.01 -5.93
N LEU A 4 9.58 -3.73 -6.56
CA LEU A 4 8.32 -4.11 -5.95
C LEU A 4 8.47 -5.39 -5.13
N LYS A 5 7.99 -5.37 -3.89
CA LYS A 5 7.63 -6.58 -3.13
C LYS A 5 6.14 -6.56 -2.86
N ILE A 6 5.51 -7.73 -3.01
CA ILE A 6 4.07 -7.88 -2.86
C ILE A 6 3.74 -9.15 -2.08
N ALA A 7 2.72 -9.07 -1.22
CA ALA A 7 1.99 -10.20 -0.69
C ALA A 7 0.49 -9.94 -0.86
N ALA A 8 -0.27 -10.98 -1.19
CA ALA A 8 -1.71 -10.94 -1.37
C ALA A 8 -2.35 -11.98 -0.46
N VAL A 9 -3.29 -11.56 0.38
CA VAL A 9 -3.90 -12.41 1.40
C VAL A 9 -5.41 -12.37 1.24
N ALA A 10 -6.00 -13.54 0.96
CA ALA A 10 -7.45 -13.69 0.95
C ALA A 10 -7.97 -13.71 2.40
N GLU A 11 -9.05 -12.98 2.65
CA GLU A 11 -9.68 -12.89 3.96
C GLU A 11 -10.78 -13.93 4.11
N GLN A 12 -11.04 -14.41 5.34
CA GLN A 12 -12.07 -15.41 5.61
C GLN A 12 -13.52 -14.96 5.28
N GLY A 13 -13.72 -13.69 4.90
CA GLY A 13 -15.02 -13.13 4.48
C GLY A 13 -15.14 -12.80 2.99
N GLY A 14 -14.18 -13.20 2.15
CA GLY A 14 -14.22 -12.91 0.70
C GLY A 14 -13.54 -11.59 0.29
N GLY A 15 -12.75 -10.99 1.17
CA GLY A 15 -11.90 -9.84 0.90
C GLY A 15 -10.50 -10.22 0.40
N LEU A 16 -9.75 -9.21 -0.02
CA LEU A 16 -8.36 -9.34 -0.45
C LEU A 16 -7.55 -8.17 0.12
N SER A 17 -6.54 -8.50 0.93
CA SER A 17 -5.55 -7.54 1.43
C SER A 17 -4.27 -7.61 0.57
N LEU A 18 -3.75 -6.46 0.14
CA LEU A 18 -2.56 -6.35 -0.69
C LEU A 18 -1.46 -5.56 0.00
N PHE A 19 -0.38 -6.22 0.38
CA PHE A 19 0.78 -5.58 0.99
C PHE A 19 1.81 -5.27 -0.10
N LEU A 20 2.10 -3.99 -0.32
CA LEU A 20 2.95 -3.52 -1.42
C LEU A 20 4.09 -2.66 -0.85
N LEU A 21 5.34 -3.02 -1.18
CA LEU A 21 6.52 -2.25 -0.82
C LEU A 21 7.23 -1.77 -2.09
N ASN A 22 7.32 -0.44 -2.26
CA ASN A 22 8.22 0.19 -3.21
C ASN A 22 9.59 0.39 -2.56
N ARG A 23 10.58 -0.40 -2.99
CA ARG A 23 11.97 -0.31 -2.50
C ARG A 23 12.80 0.74 -3.24
N ASP A 24 12.27 1.37 -4.28
CA ASP A 24 12.94 2.50 -4.92
C ASP A 24 12.85 3.71 -3.98
N LEU A 25 14.00 4.28 -3.64
CA LEU A 25 14.09 5.41 -2.70
C LEU A 25 13.82 6.76 -3.38
N LYS A 26 13.73 6.79 -4.71
CA LYS A 26 13.63 8.02 -5.51
C LYS A 26 12.43 8.06 -6.43
N GLN A 27 12.05 6.92 -7.00
CA GLN A 27 11.01 6.88 -8.05
C GLN A 27 9.68 6.38 -7.51
N GLU A 28 8.62 7.04 -7.96
CA GLU A 28 7.26 6.50 -7.84
C GLU A 28 7.10 5.27 -8.72
N MET A 29 6.15 4.42 -8.35
CA MET A 29 5.85 3.18 -9.08
C MET A 29 4.35 3.06 -9.32
N GLU A 30 3.95 2.99 -10.58
CA GLU A 30 2.59 2.61 -10.93
C GLU A 30 2.42 1.09 -10.85
N VAL A 31 1.37 0.64 -10.17
CA VAL A 31 1.00 -0.77 -10.02
C VAL A 31 -0.45 -0.95 -10.44
N SER A 32 -0.67 -1.81 -11.44
CA SER A 32 -2.00 -2.25 -11.84
C SER A 32 -2.33 -3.57 -11.17
N VAL A 33 -3.48 -3.65 -10.52
CA VAL A 33 -3.98 -4.83 -9.84
C VAL A 33 -5.21 -5.35 -10.56
N GLU A 34 -5.26 -6.66 -10.81
CA GLU A 34 -6.42 -7.35 -11.35
C GLU A 34 -6.76 -8.57 -10.48
N ALA A 35 -7.83 -8.47 -9.69
CA ALA A 35 -8.25 -9.51 -8.75
C ALA A 35 -9.17 -10.53 -9.45
N ARG A 36 -8.57 -11.44 -10.23
CA ARG A 36 -9.30 -12.51 -10.92
C ARG A 36 -9.82 -13.57 -9.95
N SER A 37 -10.95 -14.17 -10.30
CA SER A 37 -11.62 -15.24 -9.52
C SER A 37 -12.15 -14.82 -8.14
N PHE A 38 -12.14 -13.52 -7.83
CA PHE A 38 -12.92 -12.95 -6.73
C PHE A 38 -14.26 -12.47 -7.27
N VAL A 39 -15.28 -12.44 -6.40
CA VAL A 39 -16.47 -11.61 -6.65
C VAL A 39 -16.06 -10.14 -6.78
N PRO A 40 -16.87 -9.26 -7.42
CA PRO A 40 -16.53 -7.84 -7.52
C PRO A 40 -16.10 -7.25 -6.17
N LEU A 41 -14.87 -6.73 -6.12
CA LEU A 41 -14.30 -6.12 -4.92
C LEU A 41 -14.42 -4.59 -5.01
N THR A 42 -14.53 -3.96 -3.85
CA THR A 42 -14.44 -2.50 -3.71
C THR A 42 -13.31 -2.17 -2.75
N VAL A 43 -12.61 -1.06 -2.98
CA VAL A 43 -11.53 -0.64 -2.09
C VAL A 43 -12.13 -0.19 -0.75
N HIS A 44 -11.94 -1.02 0.28
CA HIS A 44 -12.42 -0.73 1.63
C HIS A 44 -11.53 0.29 2.35
N GLU A 45 -10.22 0.10 2.29
CA GLU A 45 -9.22 0.93 2.92
C GLU A 45 -7.99 1.03 2.01
N ARG A 46 -7.23 2.11 2.17
CA ARG A 46 -5.92 2.26 1.57
C ARG A 46 -5.02 3.05 2.51
N LEU A 47 -3.89 2.46 2.89
CA LEU A 47 -2.92 3.07 3.79
C LEU A 47 -1.57 3.18 3.10
N ASP A 48 -0.86 4.29 3.32
CA ASP A 48 0.55 4.43 2.99
C ASP A 48 1.38 4.79 4.22
N LEU A 49 2.42 4.00 4.47
CA LEU A 49 3.46 4.31 5.43
C LEU A 49 4.69 4.79 4.67
N ARG A 50 4.99 6.07 4.83
CA ARG A 50 6.14 6.74 4.23
C ARG A 50 6.56 7.91 5.08
N HIS A 51 7.87 8.18 5.07
CA HIS A 51 8.42 9.43 5.52
C HIS A 51 9.58 9.86 4.59
N ASP A 52 9.84 11.16 4.48
CA ASP A 52 10.95 11.67 3.64
C ASP A 52 12.32 11.35 4.25
N ASP A 53 12.39 11.39 5.60
CA ASP A 53 13.52 10.87 6.36
C ASP A 53 13.29 9.41 6.74
N LEU A 54 14.10 8.50 6.18
CA LEU A 54 14.05 7.07 6.46
C LEU A 54 14.56 6.71 7.86
N MET A 55 15.26 7.63 8.52
CA MET A 55 15.76 7.46 9.88
C MET A 55 14.76 7.92 10.93
N VAL A 56 13.60 8.46 10.51
CA VAL A 56 12.56 8.87 11.45
C VAL A 56 12.10 7.67 12.28
N ALA A 57 11.95 7.89 13.57
CA ALA A 57 11.46 6.89 14.49
C ALA A 57 10.47 7.52 15.46
N ASN A 58 9.42 6.78 15.81
CA ASN A 58 8.57 7.17 16.92
C ASN A 58 9.39 7.10 18.21
N THR A 59 9.38 8.18 18.98
CA THR A 59 10.00 8.22 20.32
C THR A 59 8.92 8.41 21.37
N GLU A 60 9.24 8.17 22.64
CA GLU A 60 8.30 8.42 23.75
C GLU A 60 7.79 9.87 23.75
N ASN A 61 8.69 10.82 23.48
CA ASN A 61 8.37 12.25 23.50
C ASN A 61 7.77 12.77 22.17
N ALA A 62 7.85 11.97 21.10
CA ALA A 62 7.29 12.30 19.80
C ALA A 62 6.70 11.04 19.14
N PRO A 63 5.55 10.56 19.65
CA PRO A 63 4.86 9.45 19.03
C PRO A 63 4.26 9.88 17.69
N GLY A 64 4.29 9.01 16.70
CA GLY A 64 3.55 9.17 15.45
C GLY A 64 4.28 9.83 14.29
N GLN A 65 5.59 10.10 14.40
CA GLN A 65 6.39 10.65 13.32
C GLN A 65 6.45 9.73 12.07
N GLY A 66 6.30 8.42 12.26
CA GLY A 66 6.22 7.42 11.18
C GLY A 66 4.89 6.67 11.17
N GLN A 67 3.76 7.35 11.32
CA GLN A 67 2.44 6.71 11.21
C GLN A 67 1.99 6.58 9.76
N ALA A 68 1.16 5.57 9.50
CA ALA A 68 0.52 5.40 8.21
C ALA A 68 -0.54 6.48 7.98
N GLY A 69 -0.54 7.05 6.78
CA GLY A 69 -1.58 7.96 6.29
C GLY A 69 -2.69 7.20 5.59
N ALA A 70 -3.92 7.69 5.72
CA ALA A 70 -5.04 7.21 4.90
C ALA A 70 -5.00 7.84 3.51
N LEU A 71 -5.16 7.03 2.48
CA LEU A 71 -5.27 7.48 1.10
C LEU A 71 -6.72 7.48 0.62
N ALA A 72 -7.00 8.32 -0.38
CA ALA A 72 -8.31 8.34 -1.02
C ALA A 72 -8.65 6.94 -1.57
N LYS A 73 -9.81 6.42 -1.14
CA LYS A 73 -10.40 5.20 -1.69
C LYS A 73 -10.76 5.47 -3.15
N ARG A 74 -10.26 4.67 -4.07
CA ARG A 74 -10.62 4.75 -5.49
C ARG A 74 -10.95 3.36 -6.00
N GLY A 75 -12.08 3.31 -6.72
CA GLY A 75 -12.37 2.29 -7.72
C GLY A 75 -13.14 1.03 -7.26
N LEU A 76 -13.63 0.33 -8.28
CA LEU A 76 -14.29 -0.97 -8.27
C LEU A 76 -13.40 -1.92 -9.09
N CYS A 77 -12.98 -3.04 -8.49
CA CYS A 77 -12.28 -4.09 -9.24
C CYS A 77 -13.23 -4.66 -10.31
N PRO A 78 -12.78 -4.73 -11.57
CA PRO A 78 -11.80 -5.76 -11.88
C PRO A 78 -10.37 -5.26 -12.05
N ARG A 79 -10.14 -3.95 -12.27
CA ARG A 79 -8.79 -3.39 -12.45
C ARG A 79 -8.62 -2.07 -11.72
N GLU A 80 -7.66 -2.04 -10.80
CA GLU A 80 -7.29 -0.85 -10.05
C GLU A 80 -5.85 -0.44 -10.36
N VAL A 81 -5.60 0.88 -10.40
CA VAL A 81 -4.25 1.44 -10.56
C VAL A 81 -3.86 2.20 -9.30
N ALA A 82 -2.65 1.92 -8.84
CA ALA A 82 -2.04 2.50 -7.65
C ALA A 82 -0.75 3.20 -8.03
N THR A 83 -0.49 4.39 -7.47
CA THR A 83 0.85 5.00 -7.51
C THR A 83 1.47 4.86 -6.13
N LEU A 84 2.53 4.05 -6.03
CA LEU A 84 3.30 3.86 -4.81
C LEU A 84 4.40 4.91 -4.75
N LYS A 85 4.41 5.72 -3.70
CA LYS A 85 5.47 6.71 -3.46
C LYS A 85 6.83 6.02 -3.27
N PRO A 86 7.96 6.74 -3.41
CA PRO A 86 9.27 6.18 -3.09
C PRO A 86 9.34 5.74 -1.62
N ALA A 87 10.06 4.65 -1.36
CA ALA A 87 10.28 4.09 -0.02
C ALA A 87 8.99 3.93 0.81
N SER A 88 7.92 3.46 0.18
CA SER A 88 6.60 3.34 0.81
C SER A 88 6.18 1.89 1.02
N TRP A 89 5.54 1.64 2.16
CA TRP A 89 4.76 0.43 2.42
C TRP A 89 3.28 0.77 2.32
N ASN A 90 2.49 -0.07 1.64
CA ASN A 90 1.09 0.21 1.35
C ASN A 90 0.24 -1.03 1.64
N VAL A 91 -1.00 -0.78 2.08
CA VAL A 91 -2.06 -1.78 2.31
C VAL A 91 -3.35 -1.31 1.66
#